data_AF-A0A2N2STU9-F1
#
_entry.id   AF-A0A2N2STU9-F1
#
_cell.length_a   1.000
_cell.length_b   1.000
_cell.length_c   1.000
_cell.angle_alpha   90.00
_cell.angle_beta   90.00
_cell.angle_gamma   90.00
#
_symmetry.space_group_name_H-M   'P 1'
#
loop_
_entity.id
_entity.type
_entity.pdbx_description
1 polymer ?
#
loop_
_entity_poly.entity_id
_entity_poly.type
_entity_poly.pdbx_seq_one_letter_code
_entity_poly.pdbx_strand_id
1 'polypeptide(L)'
;HDALSDVRATIALARLIKTAQPKLFEFCFGLHKKDRVMAELGLPTTPAHAKPFLHISGMFAPERGCLALMWPLAMHPGNKNELLAWDLAFDPAELASLNAEQIRLRLFSKAADLPEGMRRLPVKSVHLNKSPMVMSNLNVLGDDMAQRWGLHKAAQLQHAAAARDLPDMSAIWVQVFARPEAAPVDVDEDLYGGFVSNADRRRLNDLRQCQPDALASARPAFEDARLSELLWRYRARNFPHSLSAEELQRWEAHRAARLFEGEGGALTLDALFEALDKLAESANERDEAILGALYDYASEIAPQR
;
A
#
# COMPACT_ATOMS: atom_id res chain seq x y z
N HIS A 1 3.66 -22.27 -11.21
CA HIS A 1 3.45 -21.75 -9.86
C HIS A 1 2.13 -22.32 -9.38
N ASP A 2 2.09 -22.92 -8.19
CA ASP A 2 0.88 -23.55 -7.64
C ASP A 2 0.66 -22.99 -6.23
N ALA A 3 -0.58 -22.61 -5.92
CA ALA A 3 -0.90 -21.93 -4.67
C ALA A 3 -0.54 -22.78 -3.43
N LEU A 4 -0.72 -24.10 -3.49
CA LEU A 4 -0.38 -24.98 -2.37
C LEU A 4 1.13 -25.14 -2.21
N SER A 5 1.86 -25.23 -3.33
CA SER A 5 3.33 -25.25 -3.32
C SER A 5 3.91 -24.02 -2.62
N ASP A 6 3.37 -22.83 -2.88
CA ASP A 6 3.84 -21.57 -2.27
C ASP A 6 3.61 -21.54 -0.77
N VAL A 7 2.44 -22.00 -0.32
CA VAL A 7 2.12 -22.14 1.10
C VAL A 7 3.12 -23.08 1.79
N ARG A 8 3.39 -24.23 1.18
CA ARG A 8 4.34 -25.22 1.72
C ARG A 8 5.77 -24.67 1.76
N ALA A 9 6.21 -24.00 0.70
CA ALA A 9 7.52 -23.36 0.63
C ALA A 9 7.67 -22.27 1.70
N THR A 10 6.64 -21.44 1.90
CA THR A 10 6.63 -20.38 2.92
C THR A 10 6.73 -20.97 4.33
N ILE A 11 5.98 -22.02 4.63
CA ILE A 11 6.06 -22.72 5.92
C ILE A 11 7.45 -23.32 6.13
N ALA A 12 8.02 -23.95 5.10
CA ALA A 12 9.35 -24.54 5.16
C ALA A 12 10.42 -23.47 5.43
N LEU A 13 10.35 -22.32 4.75
CA LEU A 13 11.25 -21.19 4.97
C LEU A 13 11.14 -20.64 6.40
N ALA A 14 9.92 -20.45 6.90
CA ALA A 14 9.71 -20.00 8.28
C ALA A 14 10.30 -20.99 9.31
N ARG A 15 10.12 -22.30 9.10
CA ARG A 15 10.73 -23.35 9.96
C ARG A 15 12.25 -23.34 9.90
N LEU A 16 12.83 -23.15 8.71
CA LEU A 16 14.28 -23.08 8.53
C LEU A 16 14.86 -21.89 9.31
N ILE A 17 14.27 -20.69 9.16
CA ILE A 17 14.72 -19.49 9.88
C ILE A 17 14.57 -19.68 11.39
N LYS A 18 13.43 -20.23 11.86
CA LYS A 18 13.20 -20.50 13.28
C LYS A 18 14.22 -21.48 13.86
N THR A 19 14.65 -22.47 13.08
CA THR A 19 15.64 -23.47 13.51
C THR A 19 17.06 -22.89 13.52
N ALA A 20 17.45 -22.18 12.45
CA ALA A 20 18.80 -21.66 12.29
C ALA A 20 19.07 -20.41 13.15
N GLN A 21 18.06 -19.54 13.34
CA GLN A 21 18.18 -18.26 14.02
C GLN A 21 16.96 -18.00 14.93
N PRO A 22 16.74 -18.81 15.98
CA PRO A 22 15.52 -18.76 16.80
C PRO A 22 15.29 -17.40 17.46
N LYS A 23 16.34 -16.75 17.99
CA LYS A 23 16.22 -15.43 18.63
C LYS A 23 15.79 -14.34 17.65
N LEU A 24 16.35 -14.36 16.43
CA LEU A 24 15.98 -13.43 15.37
C LEU A 24 14.52 -13.67 14.93
N PHE A 25 14.14 -14.94 14.76
CA PHE A 25 12.77 -15.30 14.40
C PHE A 25 11.76 -14.79 15.44
N GLU A 26 11.99 -15.03 16.73
CA GLU A 26 11.08 -14.57 17.79
C GLU A 26 11.01 -13.03 17.87
N PHE A 27 12.14 -12.33 17.69
CA PHE A 27 12.15 -10.87 17.63
C PHE A 27 11.33 -10.34 16.44
N CYS A 28 11.63 -10.82 15.22
CA CYS A 28 10.94 -10.39 14.00
C CYS A 28 9.45 -10.76 14.03
N PHE A 29 9.12 -11.96 14.52
CA PHE A 29 7.75 -12.38 14.70
C PHE A 29 7.03 -11.44 15.67
N GLY A 30 7.65 -11.04 16.79
CA GLY A 30 7.08 -10.08 17.73
C GLY A 30 6.67 -8.73 17.11
N LEU A 31 7.36 -8.29 16.04
CA LEU A 31 7.05 -7.04 15.33
C LEU A 31 5.73 -7.10 14.52
N HIS A 32 5.04 -8.24 14.44
CA HIS A 32 3.67 -8.28 13.90
C HIS A 32 2.68 -7.47 14.74
N LYS A 33 3.00 -7.24 16.03
CA LYS A 33 2.19 -6.43 16.93
C LYS A 33 2.62 -4.98 16.86
N LYS A 34 1.68 -4.10 16.51
CA LYS A 34 1.91 -2.64 16.45
C LYS A 34 2.53 -2.09 17.75
N ASP A 35 2.05 -2.53 18.91
CA ASP A 35 2.55 -2.04 20.19
C ASP A 35 4.01 -2.43 20.44
N ARG A 36 4.44 -3.60 19.95
CA ARG A 36 5.85 -4.02 19.99
C ARG A 36 6.71 -3.13 19.10
N VAL A 37 6.24 -2.79 17.90
CA VAL A 37 6.92 -1.85 17.00
C VAL A 37 7.04 -0.47 17.64
N MET A 38 5.97 0.02 18.26
CA MET A 38 5.97 1.31 18.96
C MET A 38 6.97 1.32 20.12
N ALA A 39 7.00 0.26 20.93
CA ALA A 39 7.98 0.12 22.01
C ALA A 39 9.42 0.07 21.48
N GLU A 40 9.67 -0.66 20.39
CA GLU A 40 10.98 -0.73 19.74
C GLU A 40 11.42 0.63 19.19
N LEU A 41 10.50 1.47 18.73
CA LEU A 41 10.79 2.82 18.23
C LEU A 41 10.73 3.90 19.32
N GLY A 42 10.38 3.55 20.56
CA GLY A 42 10.21 4.52 21.66
C GLY A 42 9.04 5.50 21.45
N LEU A 43 7.95 5.06 20.80
CA LEU A 43 6.79 5.90 20.49
C LEU A 43 5.73 5.91 21.62
N PRO A 44 5.01 7.03 21.84
CA PRO A 44 5.19 8.33 21.19
C PRO A 44 6.52 8.98 21.60
N THR A 45 7.25 9.51 20.61
CA THR A 45 8.54 10.16 20.84
C THR A 45 8.41 11.67 20.70
N THR A 46 9.22 12.41 21.45
CA THR A 46 9.47 13.84 21.23
C THR A 46 10.82 13.99 20.52
N PRO A 47 11.14 15.15 19.90
CA PRO A 47 12.46 15.39 19.34
C PRO A 47 13.60 15.14 20.36
N ALA A 48 13.36 15.44 21.64
CA ALA A 48 14.33 15.24 22.72
C ALA A 48 14.60 13.76 23.07
N HIS A 49 13.67 12.86 22.76
CA HIS A 49 13.77 11.42 23.06
C HIS A 49 13.90 10.53 21.81
N ALA A 50 13.86 11.13 20.62
CA ALA A 50 14.06 10.46 19.36
C ALA A 50 15.43 9.78 19.31
N LYS A 51 15.45 8.56 18.77
CA LYS A 51 16.66 7.76 18.62
C LYS A 51 16.74 7.21 17.21
N PRO A 52 17.94 7.04 16.64
CA PRO A 52 18.10 6.35 15.38
C PRO A 52 17.71 4.88 15.52
N PHE A 53 17.20 4.28 14.46
CA PHE A 53 16.83 2.87 14.42
C PHE A 53 17.19 2.26 13.06
N LEU A 54 17.50 0.96 13.03
CA LEU A 54 17.67 0.23 11.77
C LEU A 54 16.30 -0.12 11.22
N HIS A 55 16.12 0.02 9.91
CA HIS A 55 14.92 -0.38 9.20
C HIS A 55 15.26 -1.25 7.99
N ILE A 56 14.60 -2.40 7.88
CA ILE A 56 14.71 -3.28 6.71
C ILE A 56 13.43 -3.13 5.88
N SER A 57 13.59 -2.81 4.59
CA SER A 57 12.49 -2.62 3.65
C SER A 57 12.97 -2.80 2.22
N GLY A 58 12.18 -3.49 1.40
CA GLY A 58 12.44 -3.61 -0.04
C GLY A 58 12.39 -2.28 -0.81
N MET A 59 12.04 -1.16 -0.15
CA MET A 59 12.17 0.18 -0.74
C MET A 59 13.61 0.71 -0.70
N PHE A 60 14.49 0.10 0.10
CA PHE A 60 15.92 0.39 0.06
C PHE A 60 16.60 -0.54 -0.95
N ALA A 61 17.60 -0.02 -1.63
CA ALA A 61 18.28 -0.73 -2.71
C ALA A 61 18.87 -2.08 -2.22
N PRO A 62 18.75 -3.18 -3.00
CA PRO A 62 19.29 -4.48 -2.62
C PRO A 62 20.80 -4.46 -2.35
N GLU A 63 21.54 -3.57 -3.00
CA GLU A 63 22.99 -3.36 -2.81
C GLU A 63 23.31 -2.88 -1.39
N ARG A 64 22.34 -2.24 -0.71
CA ARG A 64 22.41 -1.85 0.70
C ARG A 64 21.81 -2.91 1.63
N GLY A 65 21.54 -4.11 1.14
CA GLY A 65 20.90 -5.19 1.90
C GLY A 65 19.46 -4.87 2.32
N CYS A 66 18.78 -4.00 1.56
CA CYS A 66 17.45 -3.49 1.91
C CYS A 66 17.42 -2.81 3.29
N LEU A 67 18.54 -2.22 3.73
CA LEU A 67 18.75 -1.70 5.08
C LEU A 67 19.05 -0.19 5.07
N ALA A 68 18.50 0.53 6.04
CA ALA A 68 18.87 1.91 6.33
C ALA A 68 18.92 2.17 7.84
N LEU A 69 19.79 3.09 8.25
CA LEU A 69 19.72 3.72 9.56
C LEU A 69 18.81 4.93 9.44
N MET A 70 17.73 4.93 10.21
CA MET A 70 16.65 5.90 10.07
C MET A 70 16.54 6.76 11.32
N TRP A 71 16.08 8.00 11.15
CA TRP A 71 15.71 8.90 12.24
C TRP A 71 14.21 9.22 12.20
N PRO A 72 13.47 9.10 13.32
CA PRO A 72 12.05 9.43 13.37
C PRO A 72 11.86 10.96 13.31
N LEU A 73 11.15 11.44 12.29
CA LEU A 73 10.86 12.87 12.11
C LEU A 73 9.56 13.28 12.81
N ALA A 74 8.46 12.61 12.47
CA ALA A 74 7.13 12.93 12.99
C ALA A 74 6.16 11.77 12.73
N MET A 75 5.09 11.68 13.53
CA MET A 75 3.93 10.88 13.15
C MET A 75 3.20 11.56 11.98
N HIS A 76 2.73 10.77 11.00
CA HIS A 76 2.00 11.30 9.85
C HIS A 76 0.71 11.99 10.31
N PRO A 77 0.43 13.24 9.87
CA PRO A 77 -0.66 14.06 10.42
C PRO A 77 -2.05 13.46 10.18
N GLY A 78 -2.27 12.80 9.04
CA GLY A 78 -3.53 12.12 8.70
C GLY A 78 -3.59 10.62 9.01
N ASN A 79 -2.50 10.00 9.51
CA ASN A 79 -2.43 8.55 9.68
C ASN A 79 -1.64 8.17 10.95
N LYS A 80 -2.36 7.87 12.02
CA LYS A 80 -1.77 7.51 13.33
C LYS A 80 -0.91 6.24 13.32
N ASN A 81 -0.95 5.44 12.26
CA ASN A 81 -0.15 4.22 12.14
C ASN A 81 1.09 4.43 11.27
N GLU A 82 1.45 5.66 10.93
CA GLU A 82 2.55 5.95 10.01
C GLU A 82 3.53 6.92 10.64
N LEU A 83 4.80 6.51 10.68
CA LEU A 83 5.93 7.32 11.13
C LEU A 83 6.70 7.80 9.91
N LEU A 84 6.90 9.11 9.80
CA LEU A 84 7.82 9.70 8.84
C LEU A 84 9.24 9.56 9.39
N ALA A 85 10.14 8.98 8.60
CA ALA A 85 11.53 8.78 9.01
C ALA A 85 12.50 9.20 7.90
N TRP A 86 13.63 9.77 8.30
CA TRP A 86 14.73 10.18 7.42
C TRP A 86 15.79 9.09 7.31
N ASP A 87 16.27 8.80 6.10
CA ASP A 87 17.44 7.93 5.90
C ASP A 87 18.72 8.71 6.20
N LEU A 88 19.38 8.33 7.30
CA LEU A 88 20.59 8.99 7.81
C LEU A 88 21.82 8.79 6.92
N ALA A 89 21.72 8.02 5.83
CA ALA A 89 22.74 8.06 4.76
C ALA A 89 22.89 9.46 4.15
N PHE A 90 21.90 10.34 4.33
CA PHE A 90 21.87 11.71 3.80
C PHE A 90 21.77 12.73 4.93
N ASP A 91 22.30 13.93 4.70
CA ASP A 91 22.28 15.03 5.68
C ASP A 91 20.87 15.65 5.80
N PRO A 92 20.20 15.55 6.96
CA PRO A 92 18.87 16.11 7.18
C PRO A 92 18.84 17.62 7.31
N ALA A 93 19.99 18.30 7.44
CA ALA A 93 20.05 19.75 7.59
C ALA A 93 19.37 20.50 6.43
N GLU A 94 19.28 19.87 5.24
CA GLU A 94 18.53 20.45 4.11
C GLU A 94 17.05 20.69 4.42
N LEU A 95 16.43 19.92 5.31
CA LEU A 95 15.02 20.10 5.67
C LEU A 95 14.76 21.45 6.36
N ALA A 96 15.75 22.01 7.06
CA ALA A 96 15.58 23.25 7.82
C ALA A 96 15.34 24.48 6.93
N SER A 97 15.74 24.43 5.66
CA SER A 97 15.60 25.53 4.71
C SER A 97 14.42 25.39 3.75
N LEU A 98 13.70 24.25 3.76
CA LEU A 98 12.63 23.96 2.83
C LEU A 98 11.26 24.34 3.39
N ASN A 99 10.42 24.91 2.53
CA ASN A 99 9.00 25.10 2.82
C ASN A 99 8.17 23.85 2.43
N ALA A 100 6.88 23.86 2.79
CA ALA A 100 5.99 22.73 2.54
C ALA A 100 5.83 22.39 1.05
N GLU A 101 5.77 23.40 0.17
CA GLU A 101 5.63 23.18 -1.28
C GLU A 101 6.87 22.52 -1.89
N GLN A 102 8.06 22.96 -1.49
CA GLN A 102 9.33 22.38 -1.92
C GLN A 102 9.49 20.93 -1.46
N ILE A 103 9.11 20.65 -0.20
CA ILE A 103 9.09 19.27 0.32
C ILE A 103 8.09 18.42 -0.46
N ARG A 104 6.88 18.95 -0.70
CA ARG A 104 5.81 18.26 -1.44
C ARG A 104 6.24 17.90 -2.86
N LEU A 105 6.86 18.84 -3.58
CA LEU A 105 7.41 18.62 -4.92
C LEU A 105 8.44 17.47 -4.91
N ARG A 106 9.37 17.49 -3.95
CA ARG A 106 10.45 16.47 -3.87
C ARG A 106 9.96 15.09 -3.40
N LEU A 107 8.89 15.02 -2.61
CA LEU A 107 8.34 13.76 -2.12
C LEU A 107 7.44 13.06 -3.14
N PHE A 108 6.56 13.83 -3.81
CA PHE A 108 5.49 13.27 -4.63
C PHE A 108 5.76 13.27 -6.14
N SER A 109 6.85 13.90 -6.61
CA SER A 109 7.30 13.75 -7.99
C SER A 109 8.17 12.51 -8.18
N LYS A 110 8.08 11.89 -9.36
CA LYS A 110 9.05 10.86 -9.77
C LYS A 110 10.40 11.53 -9.96
N ALA A 111 11.49 10.77 -9.76
CA ALA A 111 12.84 11.31 -9.89
C ALA A 111 13.12 11.90 -11.28
N ALA A 112 12.55 11.31 -12.34
CA ALA A 112 12.69 11.78 -13.71
C ALA A 112 11.94 13.10 -14.00
N ASP A 113 10.95 13.45 -13.17
CA ASP A 113 10.12 14.65 -13.34
C ASP A 113 10.63 15.82 -12.50
N LEU A 114 11.71 15.64 -11.74
CA LEU A 114 12.30 16.70 -10.92
C LEU A 114 13.18 17.63 -11.76
N PRO A 115 13.22 18.94 -11.43
CA PRO A 115 14.17 19.87 -12.05
C PRO A 115 15.62 19.39 -11.94
N GLU A 116 16.45 19.76 -12.92
CA GLU A 116 17.87 19.43 -12.91
C GLU A 116 18.55 19.90 -11.62
N GLY A 117 19.39 19.04 -11.03
CA GLY A 117 20.05 19.30 -9.75
C GLY A 117 19.19 19.01 -8.50
N MET A 118 17.87 18.82 -8.65
CA MET A 118 16.98 18.46 -7.56
C MET A 118 16.89 16.93 -7.40
N ARG A 119 16.89 16.46 -6.15
CA ARG A 119 16.74 15.04 -5.80
C ARG A 119 15.54 14.83 -4.91
N ARG A 120 14.94 13.64 -4.96
CA ARG A 120 13.89 13.26 -4.00
C ARG A 120 14.44 13.35 -2.57
N LEU A 121 13.60 13.77 -1.65
CA LEU A 121 13.96 13.78 -0.23
C LEU A 121 14.03 12.33 0.28
N PRO A 122 15.06 11.97 1.07
CA PRO A 122 15.23 10.64 1.67
C PRO A 122 14.31 10.41 2.88
N VAL A 123 13.04 10.82 2.74
CA VAL A 123 11.98 10.55 3.72
C VAL A 123 11.26 9.27 3.30
N LYS A 124 11.06 8.37 4.25
CA LYS A 124 10.27 7.17 4.08
C LYS A 124 9.23 7.06 5.19
N SER A 125 8.01 6.70 4.80
CA SER A 125 6.97 6.29 5.72
C SER A 125 7.16 4.87 6.24
N VAL A 126 7.10 4.69 7.55
CA VAL A 126 7.11 3.41 8.26
C VAL A 126 5.72 3.14 8.81
N HIS A 127 5.04 2.15 8.24
CA HIS A 127 3.68 1.76 8.66
C HIS A 127 3.74 0.80 9.85
N LEU A 128 3.40 1.30 11.03
CA LEU A 128 3.48 0.59 12.32
C LEU A 128 2.59 -0.66 12.38
N ASN A 129 1.50 -0.68 11.60
CA ASN A 129 0.53 -1.78 11.56
C ASN A 129 0.73 -2.76 10.38
N LYS A 130 1.87 -2.67 9.67
CA LYS A 130 2.21 -3.56 8.55
C LYS A 130 3.48 -4.39 8.83
N SER A 131 3.66 -4.78 10.08
CA SER A 131 4.80 -5.59 10.56
C SER A 131 6.18 -5.07 10.08
N PRO A 132 6.51 -3.78 10.26
CA PRO A 132 7.77 -3.24 9.77
C PRO A 132 8.96 -3.80 10.55
N MET A 133 10.01 -4.20 9.84
CA MET A 133 11.25 -4.65 10.48
C MET A 133 12.03 -3.43 10.97
N VAL A 134 12.01 -3.20 12.28
CA VAL A 134 12.66 -2.08 12.96
C VAL A 134 13.46 -2.59 14.16
N MET A 135 14.64 -2.02 14.41
CA MET A 135 15.49 -2.37 15.55
C MET A 135 16.11 -1.09 16.14
N SER A 136 15.85 -0.81 17.41
CA SER A 136 16.51 0.28 18.15
C SER A 136 17.96 -0.03 18.48
N ASN A 137 18.25 -1.30 18.73
CA ASN A 137 19.59 -1.74 19.04
C ASN A 137 20.44 -1.79 17.76
N LEU A 138 21.25 -0.76 17.53
CA LEU A 138 22.10 -0.67 16.33
C LEU A 138 23.22 -1.74 16.30
N ASN A 139 23.55 -2.33 17.46
CA ASN A 139 24.60 -3.35 17.58
C ASN A 139 24.18 -4.72 17.03
N VAL A 140 22.91 -4.90 16.63
CA VAL A 140 22.47 -6.13 15.94
C VAL A 140 23.18 -6.30 14.59
N LEU A 141 23.69 -5.22 14.02
CA LEU A 141 24.51 -5.25 12.82
C LEU A 141 25.98 -5.11 13.20
N GLY A 142 26.76 -6.19 13.10
CA GLY A 142 28.21 -6.16 13.27
C GLY A 142 28.90 -5.25 12.23
N ASP A 143 30.11 -4.79 12.53
CA ASP A 143 30.80 -3.81 11.66
C ASP A 143 31.14 -4.38 10.28
N ASP A 144 31.48 -5.66 10.18
CA ASP A 144 31.70 -6.34 8.89
C ASP A 144 30.44 -6.33 8.01
N MET A 145 29.26 -6.53 8.61
CA MET A 145 27.99 -6.47 7.89
C MET A 145 27.61 -5.03 7.56
N ALA A 146 27.89 -4.08 8.45
CA ALA A 146 27.70 -2.67 8.16
C ALA A 146 28.56 -2.24 6.96
N GLN A 147 29.84 -2.63 6.92
CA GLN A 147 30.73 -2.39 5.80
C GLN A 147 30.24 -3.06 4.52
N ARG A 148 29.85 -4.35 4.59
CA ARG A 148 29.31 -5.10 3.45
C ARG A 148 28.13 -4.38 2.79
N TRP A 149 27.26 -3.76 3.58
CA TRP A 149 26.05 -3.08 3.09
C TRP A 149 26.22 -1.57 2.93
N GLY A 150 27.45 -1.04 3.03
CA GLY A 150 27.73 0.39 2.85
C GLY A 150 27.13 1.30 3.94
N LEU A 151 26.91 0.77 5.14
CA LEU A 151 26.36 1.51 6.28
C LEU A 151 27.49 2.15 7.11
N HIS A 152 27.71 3.44 6.91
CA HIS A 152 28.73 4.22 7.62
C HIS A 152 28.20 4.77 8.96
N LYS A 153 28.06 3.90 9.97
CA LYS A 153 27.42 4.23 11.27
C LYS A 153 27.88 5.57 11.87
N ALA A 154 29.19 5.80 11.95
CA ALA A 154 29.73 7.01 12.58
C ALA A 154 29.28 8.30 11.88
N ALA A 155 29.34 8.34 10.55
CA ALA A 155 28.88 9.50 9.77
C ALA A 155 27.36 9.68 9.87
N GLN A 156 26.60 8.59 9.80
CA GLN A 156 25.13 8.65 9.90
C GLN A 156 24.66 9.07 11.31
N LEU A 157 25.43 8.78 12.36
CA LEU A 157 25.17 9.28 13.71
C LEU A 157 25.47 10.78 13.86
N GLN A 158 26.34 11.36 13.03
CA GLN A 158 26.49 12.82 12.97
C GLN A 158 25.25 13.45 12.31
N HIS A 159 24.72 12.85 11.25
CA HIS A 159 23.43 13.26 10.68
C HIS A 159 22.28 13.11 11.68
N ALA A 160 22.32 12.12 12.58
CA ALA A 160 21.33 11.98 13.65
C ALA A 160 21.32 13.19 14.59
N ALA A 161 22.50 13.74 14.91
CA ALA A 161 22.61 14.97 15.70
C ALA A 161 22.01 16.17 14.94
N ALA A 162 22.30 16.31 13.65
CA ALA A 162 21.67 17.33 12.81
C ALA A 162 20.14 17.18 12.75
N ALA A 163 19.62 15.95 12.66
CA ALA A 163 18.18 15.67 12.67
C ALA A 163 17.51 16.05 13.99
N ARG A 164 18.18 15.79 15.13
CA ARG A 164 17.71 16.17 16.47
C ARG A 164 17.60 17.69 16.61
N ASP A 165 18.52 18.42 15.98
CA ASP A 165 18.64 19.87 16.12
C ASP A 165 17.84 20.63 15.03
N LEU A 166 17.02 19.92 14.23
CA LEU A 166 16.07 20.54 13.29
C LEU A 166 15.03 21.41 14.03
N PRO A 167 14.53 22.48 13.37
CA PRO A 167 13.41 23.25 13.90
C PRO A 167 12.14 22.40 13.99
N ASP A 168 11.14 22.87 14.75
CA ASP A 168 9.84 22.20 14.77
C ASP A 168 9.17 22.26 13.39
N MET A 169 9.07 21.10 12.74
CA MET A 169 8.47 20.94 11.42
C MET A 169 7.02 20.45 11.48
N SER A 170 6.38 20.40 12.66
CA SER A 170 5.03 19.84 12.81
C SER A 170 4.00 20.50 11.89
N ALA A 171 4.01 21.83 11.80
CA ALA A 171 3.13 22.58 10.90
C ALA A 171 3.45 22.35 9.42
N ILE A 172 4.74 22.18 9.08
CA ILE A 172 5.19 21.88 7.72
C ILE A 172 4.64 20.52 7.30
N TRP A 173 4.74 19.48 8.14
CA TRP A 173 4.24 18.16 7.81
C TRP A 173 2.72 18.15 7.58
N VAL A 174 1.95 18.92 8.37
CA VAL A 174 0.51 19.09 8.14
C VAL A 174 0.23 19.66 6.75
N GLN A 175 0.98 20.68 6.32
CA GLN A 175 0.81 21.29 5.00
C GLN A 175 1.27 20.36 3.86
N VAL A 176 2.41 19.67 4.04
CA VAL A 176 2.96 18.73 3.04
C VAL A 176 1.98 17.60 2.72
N PHE A 177 1.33 17.06 3.75
CA PHE A 177 0.42 15.91 3.63
C PHE A 177 -1.06 16.31 3.59
N ALA A 178 -1.37 17.59 3.45
CA ALA A 178 -2.72 18.05 3.17
C ALA A 178 -3.16 17.48 1.80
N ARG A 179 -4.25 16.71 1.81
CA ARG A 179 -4.80 16.13 0.57
C ARG A 179 -5.63 17.20 -0.16
N PRO A 180 -5.43 17.41 -1.46
CA PRO A 180 -6.37 18.18 -2.26
C PRO A 180 -7.73 17.45 -2.30
N GLU A 181 -8.80 18.17 -2.65
CA GLU A 181 -10.08 17.53 -2.95
C GLU A 181 -9.87 16.46 -4.03
N ALA A 182 -10.23 15.22 -3.71
CA ALA A 182 -10.11 14.11 -4.62
C ALA A 182 -11.26 14.14 -5.63
N ALA A 183 -10.98 13.73 -6.86
CA ALA A 183 -12.03 13.40 -7.81
C ALA A 183 -12.91 12.27 -7.24
N PRO A 184 -14.18 12.15 -7.68
CA PRO A 184 -15.03 11.03 -7.31
C PRO A 184 -14.30 9.71 -7.61
N VAL A 185 -14.22 8.84 -6.61
CA VAL A 185 -13.60 7.51 -6.72
C VAL A 185 -14.72 6.49 -6.87
N ASP A 186 -14.51 5.51 -7.75
CA ASP A 186 -15.44 4.39 -7.89
C ASP A 186 -15.54 3.61 -6.56
N VAL A 187 -16.74 3.14 -6.21
CA VAL A 187 -16.96 2.50 -4.91
C VAL A 187 -16.15 1.21 -4.70
N ASP A 188 -15.77 0.51 -5.78
CA ASP A 188 -14.92 -0.69 -5.68
C ASP A 188 -13.45 -0.32 -5.38
N GLU A 189 -13.04 0.91 -5.69
CA GLU A 189 -11.69 1.44 -5.46
C GLU A 189 -11.59 2.22 -4.13
N ASP A 190 -12.73 2.60 -3.55
CA ASP A 190 -12.80 3.45 -2.37
C ASP A 190 -12.75 2.71 -1.02
N LEU A 191 -12.04 1.58 -0.94
CA LEU A 191 -11.89 0.83 0.33
C LEU A 191 -11.30 1.70 1.46
N TYR A 192 -10.45 2.66 1.11
CA TYR A 192 -9.74 3.53 2.06
C TYR A 192 -10.35 4.93 2.21
N GLY A 193 -11.50 5.22 1.60
CA GLY A 193 -12.22 6.51 1.73
C GLY A 193 -12.79 6.80 3.12
N GLY A 194 -12.92 5.77 3.96
CA GLY A 194 -13.41 5.91 5.31
C GLY A 194 -13.81 4.58 5.93
N PHE A 195 -13.87 4.53 7.26
CA PHE A 195 -14.38 3.38 7.97
C PHE A 195 -15.91 3.40 8.00
N VAL A 196 -16.53 2.26 7.69
CA VAL A 196 -17.97 2.07 7.83
C VAL A 196 -18.39 2.21 9.31
N SER A 197 -19.48 2.94 9.56
CA SER A 197 -20.01 3.15 10.91
C SER A 197 -20.47 1.85 11.57
N ASN A 198 -20.60 1.85 12.90
CA ASN A 198 -21.09 0.67 13.61
C ASN A 198 -22.55 0.35 13.25
N ALA A 199 -23.37 1.35 12.90
CA ALA A 199 -24.75 1.16 12.50
C ALA A 199 -24.81 0.47 11.13
N ASP A 200 -24.08 1.00 10.14
CA ASP A 200 -23.99 0.40 8.81
C ASP A 200 -23.37 -1.00 8.85
N ARG A 201 -22.36 -1.23 9.70
CA ARG A 201 -21.78 -2.56 9.89
C ARG A 201 -22.81 -3.59 10.35
N ARG A 202 -23.71 -3.23 11.29
CA ARG A 202 -24.79 -4.14 11.73
C ARG A 202 -25.74 -4.44 10.58
N ARG A 203 -26.19 -3.41 9.85
CA ARG A 203 -27.06 -3.56 8.68
C ARG A 203 -26.43 -4.50 7.63
N LEU A 204 -25.15 -4.31 7.32
CA LEU A 204 -24.42 -5.17 6.39
C LEU A 204 -24.33 -6.63 6.87
N ASN A 205 -24.13 -6.85 8.17
CA ASN A 205 -24.11 -8.20 8.73
C ASN A 205 -25.47 -8.90 8.59
N ASP A 206 -26.57 -8.19 8.81
CA ASP A 206 -27.93 -8.72 8.64
C ASP A 206 -28.20 -9.04 7.16
N LEU A 207 -27.86 -8.12 6.25
CA LEU A 207 -28.03 -8.31 4.80
C LEU A 207 -27.24 -9.50 4.27
N ARG A 208 -26.05 -9.78 4.81
CA ARG A 208 -25.23 -10.95 4.41
C ARG A 208 -25.87 -12.29 4.79
N GLN A 209 -26.84 -12.30 5.70
CA GLN A 209 -27.58 -13.50 6.08
C GLN A 209 -28.87 -13.68 5.26
N CYS A 210 -29.28 -12.66 4.50
CA CYS A 210 -30.46 -12.72 3.65
C CYS A 210 -30.24 -13.65 2.44
N GLN A 211 -31.32 -14.33 2.03
CA GLN A 211 -31.36 -15.00 0.74
C GLN A 211 -31.43 -13.98 -0.40
N PRO A 212 -31.01 -14.33 -1.63
CA PRO A 212 -30.99 -13.40 -2.77
C PRO A 212 -32.30 -12.66 -3.01
N ASP A 213 -33.45 -13.33 -2.93
CA ASP A 213 -34.77 -12.72 -3.13
C ASP A 213 -35.10 -11.68 -2.05
N ALA A 214 -34.77 -11.98 -0.80
CA ALA A 214 -34.94 -11.04 0.31
C ALA A 214 -34.00 -9.83 0.17
N LEU A 215 -32.79 -10.06 -0.34
CA LEU A 215 -31.81 -9.01 -0.62
C LEU A 215 -32.28 -8.08 -1.75
N ALA A 216 -33.01 -8.61 -2.75
CA ALA A 216 -33.57 -7.82 -3.84
C ALA A 216 -34.69 -6.86 -3.40
N SER A 217 -35.47 -7.25 -2.40
CA SER A 217 -36.50 -6.39 -1.80
C SER A 217 -35.98 -5.49 -0.68
N ALA A 218 -34.73 -5.69 -0.23
CA ALA A 218 -34.15 -4.87 0.82
C ALA A 218 -34.00 -3.40 0.36
N ARG A 219 -34.36 -2.46 1.24
CA ARG A 219 -34.17 -1.01 1.05
C ARG A 219 -33.46 -0.41 2.27
N PRO A 220 -32.20 -0.79 2.52
CA PRO A 220 -31.46 -0.27 3.66
C PRO A 220 -31.16 1.21 3.48
N ALA A 221 -31.23 1.97 4.57
CA ALA A 221 -30.72 3.33 4.63
C ALA A 221 -29.31 3.29 5.25
N PHE A 222 -28.30 3.59 4.44
CA PHE A 222 -26.91 3.67 4.88
C PHE A 222 -26.53 5.12 5.20
N GLU A 223 -25.67 5.29 6.20
CA GLU A 223 -25.01 6.58 6.48
C GLU A 223 -23.88 6.82 5.47
N ASP A 224 -23.18 5.76 5.11
CA ASP A 224 -22.12 5.76 4.12
C ASP A 224 -22.70 5.64 2.69
N ALA A 225 -22.54 6.70 1.90
CA ALA A 225 -23.08 6.81 0.55
C ALA A 225 -22.57 5.72 -0.42
N ARG A 226 -21.42 5.09 -0.13
CA ARG A 226 -20.80 4.05 -0.97
C ARG A 226 -21.58 2.73 -0.92
N LEU A 227 -22.22 2.44 0.21
CA LEU A 227 -22.78 1.13 0.50
C LEU A 227 -24.00 0.79 -0.35
N SER A 228 -24.79 1.79 -0.76
CA SER A 228 -25.94 1.58 -1.65
C SER A 228 -25.50 1.04 -3.00
N GLU A 229 -24.46 1.64 -3.59
CA GLU A 229 -23.89 1.20 -4.85
C GLU A 229 -23.20 -0.16 -4.72
N LEU A 230 -22.41 -0.37 -3.66
CA LEU A 230 -21.75 -1.65 -3.39
C LEU A 230 -22.75 -2.80 -3.23
N LEU A 231 -23.88 -2.58 -2.54
CA LEU A 231 -24.92 -3.59 -2.37
C LEU A 231 -25.55 -3.97 -3.72
N TRP A 232 -25.82 -2.97 -4.58
CA TRP A 232 -26.35 -3.23 -5.91
C TRP A 232 -25.34 -4.02 -6.77
N ARG A 233 -24.06 -3.60 -6.83
CA ARG A 233 -23.01 -4.33 -7.58
C ARG A 233 -22.78 -5.74 -7.03
N TYR A 234 -22.82 -5.91 -5.71
CA TYR A 234 -22.75 -7.22 -5.08
C TYR A 234 -23.87 -8.15 -5.55
N ARG A 235 -25.12 -7.67 -5.58
CA ARG A 235 -26.26 -8.43 -6.12
C ARG A 235 -26.08 -8.74 -7.60
N ALA A 236 -25.70 -7.75 -8.41
CA ALA A 236 -25.56 -7.94 -9.85
C ALA A 236 -24.48 -8.97 -10.22
N ARG A 237 -23.35 -8.99 -9.47
CA ARG A 237 -22.25 -9.95 -9.68
C ARG A 237 -22.59 -11.36 -9.21
N ASN A 238 -23.26 -11.51 -8.07
CA ASN A 238 -23.40 -12.80 -7.39
C ASN A 238 -24.79 -13.43 -7.58
N PHE A 239 -25.82 -12.62 -7.79
CA PHE A 239 -27.21 -13.02 -7.90
C PHE A 239 -27.93 -12.30 -9.06
N PRO A 240 -27.42 -12.39 -10.31
CA PRO A 240 -27.98 -11.66 -11.44
C PRO A 240 -29.46 -11.99 -11.70
N HIS A 241 -29.89 -13.22 -11.38
CA HIS A 241 -31.30 -13.64 -11.47
C HIS A 241 -32.24 -12.88 -10.51
N SER A 242 -31.71 -12.25 -9.47
CA SER A 242 -32.48 -11.47 -8.49
C SER A 242 -32.71 -10.02 -8.93
N LEU A 243 -32.13 -9.59 -10.06
CA LEU A 243 -32.26 -8.22 -10.57
C LEU A 243 -33.63 -8.03 -11.24
N SER A 244 -34.23 -6.85 -11.05
CA SER A 244 -35.33 -6.42 -11.91
C SER A 244 -34.86 -6.14 -13.35
N ALA A 245 -35.79 -6.00 -14.29
CA ALA A 245 -35.44 -5.63 -15.66
C ALA A 245 -34.70 -4.29 -15.76
N GLU A 246 -35.09 -3.30 -14.95
CA GLU A 246 -34.41 -2.00 -14.86
C GLU A 246 -33.00 -2.13 -14.27
N GLU A 247 -32.84 -2.95 -13.22
CA GLU A 247 -31.53 -3.20 -12.61
C GLU A 247 -30.59 -3.95 -13.55
N LEU A 248 -31.13 -4.88 -14.35
CA LEU A 248 -30.37 -5.60 -15.37
C LEU A 248 -29.92 -4.66 -16.48
N GLN A 249 -30.80 -3.78 -16.98
CA GLN A 249 -30.43 -2.78 -17.97
C GLN A 249 -29.34 -1.84 -17.44
N ARG A 250 -29.46 -1.41 -16.18
CA ARG A 250 -28.43 -0.62 -15.50
C ARG A 250 -27.11 -1.38 -15.41
N TRP A 251 -27.15 -2.68 -15.13
CA TRP A 251 -25.96 -3.52 -15.06
C TRP A 251 -25.28 -3.68 -16.43
N GLU A 252 -26.05 -3.90 -17.50
CA GLU A 252 -25.51 -3.93 -18.87
C GLU A 252 -24.85 -2.61 -19.26
N ALA A 253 -25.48 -1.47 -18.93
CA ALA A 253 -24.88 -0.16 -19.16
C ALA A 253 -23.56 0.02 -18.39
N HIS A 254 -23.51 -0.39 -17.12
CA HIS A 254 -22.28 -0.36 -16.33
C HIS A 254 -21.18 -1.27 -16.93
N ARG A 255 -21.53 -2.48 -17.38
CA ARG A 255 -20.60 -3.38 -18.05
C ARG A 255 -20.06 -2.76 -19.34
N ALA A 256 -20.91 -2.13 -20.15
CA ALA A 256 -20.53 -1.48 -21.40
C ALA A 256 -19.57 -0.31 -21.15
N ALA A 257 -19.88 0.56 -20.19
CA ALA A 257 -19.01 1.67 -19.79
C ALA A 257 -17.62 1.19 -19.33
N ARG A 258 -17.54 0.07 -18.60
CA ARG A 258 -16.26 -0.50 -18.16
C ARG A 258 -15.50 -1.21 -19.29
N LEU A 259 -16.16 -2.11 -20.03
CA LEU A 259 -15.51 -2.99 -21.00
C LEU A 259 -15.26 -2.35 -22.37
N PHE A 260 -16.05 -1.35 -22.77
CA PHE A 260 -15.86 -0.64 -24.05
C PHE A 260 -15.26 0.75 -23.85
N GLU A 261 -15.72 1.52 -22.85
CA GLU A 261 -15.33 2.93 -22.69
C GLU A 261 -14.18 3.14 -21.69
N GLY A 262 -13.86 2.11 -20.89
CA GLY A 262 -12.75 2.17 -19.92
C GLY A 262 -13.06 3.03 -18.70
N GLU A 263 -14.35 3.20 -18.36
CA GLU A 263 -14.78 3.98 -17.19
C GLU A 263 -13.98 3.58 -15.94
N GLY A 264 -13.50 4.56 -15.16
CA GLY A 264 -12.66 4.29 -13.97
C GLY A 264 -11.33 3.60 -14.29
N GLY A 265 -10.78 3.78 -15.49
CA GLY A 265 -9.47 3.24 -15.87
C GLY A 265 -9.47 1.73 -16.15
N ALA A 266 -10.63 1.14 -16.45
CA ALA A 266 -10.74 -0.27 -16.79
C ALA A 266 -10.03 -0.58 -18.12
N LEU A 267 -9.46 -1.79 -18.23
CA LEU A 267 -8.93 -2.32 -19.49
C LEU A 267 -10.10 -2.62 -20.43
N THR A 268 -10.16 -1.95 -21.58
CA THR A 268 -11.19 -2.19 -22.59
C THR A 268 -10.93 -3.48 -23.37
N LEU A 269 -11.98 -4.03 -23.99
CA LEU A 269 -11.88 -5.22 -24.82
C LEU A 269 -10.93 -4.99 -26.02
N ASP A 270 -10.99 -3.82 -26.65
CA ASP A 270 -10.09 -3.47 -27.76
C ASP A 270 -8.61 -3.46 -27.29
N ALA A 271 -8.33 -2.83 -26.14
CA ALA A 271 -6.99 -2.80 -25.58
C ALA A 271 -6.51 -4.18 -25.11
N LEU A 272 -7.42 -5.02 -24.60
CA LEU A 272 -7.13 -6.41 -24.26
C LEU A 272 -6.75 -7.21 -25.50
N PHE A 273 -7.55 -7.15 -26.58
CA PHE A 273 -7.26 -7.89 -27.81
C PHE A 273 -5.94 -7.46 -28.45
N GLU A 274 -5.65 -6.15 -28.49
CA GLU A 274 -4.34 -5.65 -28.95
C GLU A 274 -3.17 -6.20 -28.10
N ALA A 275 -3.37 -6.32 -26.79
CA ALA A 275 -2.36 -6.91 -25.91
C ALA A 275 -2.20 -8.43 -26.12
N LEU A 276 -3.29 -9.15 -26.34
CA LEU A 276 -3.27 -10.59 -26.61
C LEU A 276 -2.55 -10.89 -27.94
N ASP A 277 -2.80 -10.12 -29.00
CA ASP A 277 -2.14 -10.27 -30.29
C ASP A 277 -0.62 -10.08 -30.18
N LYS A 278 -0.19 -9.03 -29.48
CA LYS A 278 1.25 -8.76 -29.23
C LYS A 278 1.92 -9.88 -28.45
N LEU A 279 1.23 -10.46 -27.47
CA LEU A 279 1.77 -11.57 -26.69
C LEU A 279 1.85 -12.86 -27.51
N ALA A 280 0.92 -13.07 -28.43
CA ALA A 280 0.88 -14.26 -29.29
C ALA A 280 2.08 -14.34 -30.25
N GLU A 281 2.65 -13.19 -30.68
CA GLU A 281 3.79 -13.15 -31.62
C GLU A 281 5.03 -13.94 -31.15
N SER A 282 5.19 -14.14 -29.84
CA SER A 282 6.34 -14.85 -29.26
C SER A 282 5.93 -15.95 -28.26
N ALA A 283 4.65 -16.33 -28.27
CA ALA A 283 4.11 -17.32 -27.37
C ALA A 283 4.63 -18.73 -27.69
N ASN A 284 4.82 -19.55 -26.67
CA ASN A 284 4.97 -20.99 -26.84
C ASN A 284 3.58 -21.65 -26.87
N GLU A 285 3.52 -22.93 -27.25
CA GLU A 285 2.26 -23.70 -27.37
C GLU A 285 1.36 -23.62 -26.13
N ARG A 286 1.94 -23.62 -24.93
CA ARG A 286 1.16 -23.49 -23.69
C ARG A 286 0.56 -22.10 -23.56
N ASP A 287 1.35 -21.07 -23.84
CA ASP A 287 0.91 -19.68 -23.72
C ASP A 287 -0.14 -19.36 -24.81
N GLU A 288 0.01 -19.87 -26.03
CA GLU A 288 -0.99 -19.77 -27.10
C GLU A 288 -2.35 -20.33 -26.66
N ALA A 289 -2.37 -21.50 -26.02
CA ALA A 289 -3.62 -22.08 -25.51
C ALA A 289 -4.29 -21.19 -24.45
N ILE A 290 -3.51 -20.53 -23.60
CA ILE A 290 -4.03 -19.60 -22.58
C ILE A 290 -4.56 -18.32 -23.25
N LEU A 291 -3.81 -17.75 -24.20
CA LEU A 291 -4.21 -16.56 -24.93
C LEU A 291 -5.51 -16.79 -25.71
N GLY A 292 -5.64 -17.94 -26.38
CA GLY A 292 -6.87 -18.35 -27.04
C GLY A 292 -8.07 -18.44 -26.08
N ALA A 293 -7.88 -19.08 -24.93
CA ALA A 293 -8.94 -19.16 -23.90
C ALA A 293 -9.34 -17.78 -23.34
N LEU A 294 -8.39 -16.83 -23.22
CA LEU A 294 -8.69 -15.46 -22.82
C LEU A 294 -9.47 -14.71 -23.90
N TYR A 295 -9.14 -14.92 -25.16
CA TYR A 295 -9.87 -14.34 -26.29
C TYR A 295 -11.33 -14.81 -26.35
N ASP A 296 -11.53 -16.13 -26.22
CA ASP A 296 -12.86 -16.75 -26.17
C ASP A 296 -13.68 -16.19 -25.00
N TYR A 297 -13.08 -16.15 -23.80
CA TYR A 297 -13.75 -15.62 -22.61
C TYR A 297 -14.13 -14.15 -22.78
N ALA A 298 -13.22 -13.31 -23.29
CA ALA A 298 -13.48 -11.89 -23.53
C ALA A 298 -14.64 -11.67 -24.52
N SER A 299 -14.74 -12.53 -25.54
CA SER A 299 -15.83 -12.50 -26.52
C SER A 299 -17.17 -12.93 -25.90
N GLU A 300 -17.17 -13.93 -25.02
CA GLU A 300 -18.37 -14.42 -24.32
C GLU A 300 -18.94 -13.38 -23.34
N ILE A 301 -18.08 -12.65 -22.63
CA ILE A 301 -18.51 -11.66 -21.64
C ILE A 301 -18.78 -10.27 -22.22
N ALA A 302 -18.65 -10.07 -23.53
CA ALA A 302 -18.91 -8.79 -24.16
C ALA A 302 -20.39 -8.37 -23.97
N PRO A 303 -20.68 -7.15 -23.48
CA PRO A 303 -22.05 -6.66 -23.37
C PRO A 303 -22.71 -6.55 -24.75
N GLN A 304 -24.04 -6.74 -24.80
CA GLN A 304 -24.78 -6.53 -26.04
C GLN A 304 -24.80 -5.02 -26.39
N ARG A 305 -24.50 -4.70 -27.65
CA ARG A 305 -24.66 -3.34 -28.19
C ARG A 305 -26.10 -3.07 -28.60
#